data_AF-A0A2R6CLB6-F1
#
_entry.id   AF-A0A2R6CLB6-F1
#
_cell.length_a   1.000
_cell.length_b   1.000
_cell.length_c   1.000
_cell.angle_alpha   90.00
_cell.angle_beta   90.00
_cell.angle_gamma   90.00
#
_symmetry.space_group_name_H-M   'P 1'
#
loop_
_entity.id
_entity.type
_entity.pdbx_description
1 polymer ?
#
loop_
_entity_poly.entity_id
_entity_poly.type
_entity_poly.pdbx_seq_one_letter_code
_entity_poly.pdbx_strand_id
1 'polypeptide(L)'
;TGDEALSGTDVFVRYHSKGDATLEKAYGSSTRREDVNENLRLEKHTQFDSAAVAVGAQSYAEYVENTVEYQFVEWVVRQLLFEIRETGHQKELKDLYDVLSAVDRAELSGIVEVTYTADGQETRSQEAFDIILWDRMGNPLLVANLNDSREAATADMMEDLVTAAERVGQSADQFAGAFLVTRSFFDPGALEVTEEVTQSGLFSRDKRKSFVNLSRKQGYHLCLVEARNENFHLAVPEL
;
A
#
# COMPACT_ATOMS: atom_id res chain seq x y z
N THR A 1 16.75 -11.57 -12.93
CA THR A 1 17.30 -11.18 -11.61
C THR A 1 16.16 -11.11 -10.60
N GLY A 2 16.38 -10.71 -9.35
CA GLY A 2 15.28 -10.44 -8.42
C GLY A 2 14.38 -9.32 -8.91
N ASP A 3 14.97 -8.21 -9.32
CA ASP A 3 14.26 -7.03 -9.83
C ASP A 3 13.39 -7.35 -11.06
N GLU A 4 13.89 -8.15 -12.01
CA GLU A 4 13.09 -8.60 -13.16
C GLU A 4 11.94 -9.51 -12.75
N ALA A 5 12.12 -10.33 -11.71
CA ALA A 5 11.06 -11.18 -11.19
C ALA A 5 9.94 -10.35 -10.53
N LEU A 6 10.29 -9.26 -9.83
CA LEU A 6 9.33 -8.34 -9.22
C LEU A 6 8.65 -7.48 -10.29
N SER A 7 9.39 -6.68 -11.05
CA SER A 7 8.86 -5.78 -12.10
C SER A 7 8.05 -6.48 -13.21
N GLY A 8 8.32 -7.77 -13.44
CA GLY A 8 7.56 -8.60 -14.37
C GLY A 8 6.34 -9.31 -13.76
N THR A 9 5.97 -9.05 -12.50
CA THR A 9 4.89 -9.73 -11.77
C THR A 9 3.78 -8.78 -11.32
N ASP A 10 2.55 -9.08 -11.75
CA ASP A 10 1.33 -8.57 -11.14
C ASP A 10 0.70 -9.64 -10.23
N VAL A 11 0.19 -9.23 -9.08
CA VAL A 11 -0.55 -10.08 -8.13
C VAL A 11 -2.02 -9.69 -8.12
N PHE A 12 -2.89 -10.55 -8.64
CA PHE A 12 -4.32 -10.30 -8.74
C PHE A 12 -5.08 -10.84 -7.53
N VAL A 13 -5.98 -10.02 -6.98
CA VAL A 13 -6.91 -10.41 -5.91
C VAL A 13 -8.12 -11.08 -6.55
N ARG A 14 -8.26 -12.37 -6.32
CA ARG A 14 -9.33 -13.21 -6.87
C ARG A 14 -10.04 -13.95 -5.75
N TYR A 15 -11.16 -14.57 -6.10
CA TYR A 15 -11.97 -15.34 -5.18
C TYR A 15 -12.38 -16.63 -5.85
N HIS A 16 -12.43 -17.73 -5.09
CA HIS A 16 -12.96 -18.99 -5.60
C HIS A 16 -14.42 -18.83 -6.06
N SER A 17 -15.20 -18.04 -5.33
CA SER A 17 -16.58 -17.66 -5.70
C SER A 17 -16.88 -16.22 -5.30
N LYS A 18 -17.42 -15.42 -6.23
CA LYS A 18 -17.94 -14.07 -5.91
C LYS A 18 -19.25 -14.12 -5.09
N GLY A 19 -19.92 -15.28 -5.08
CA GLY A 19 -21.12 -15.53 -4.28
C GLY A 19 -20.84 -15.66 -2.78
N ASP A 20 -19.60 -15.99 -2.41
CA ASP A 20 -19.19 -16.27 -1.04
C ASP A 20 -18.55 -15.04 -0.38
N ALA A 21 -17.87 -15.19 0.76
CA ALA A 21 -17.24 -14.10 1.50
C ALA A 21 -16.16 -13.39 0.67
N THR A 22 -16.25 -12.07 0.53
CA THR A 22 -15.27 -11.22 -0.18
C THR A 22 -14.93 -9.99 0.65
N LEU A 23 -13.87 -9.25 0.29
CA LEU A 23 -13.55 -7.97 0.95
C LEU A 23 -14.67 -6.94 0.80
N GLU A 24 -15.31 -6.88 -0.37
CA GLU A 24 -16.50 -6.04 -0.61
C GLU A 24 -17.64 -6.35 0.39
N LYS A 25 -17.91 -7.64 0.64
CA LYS A 25 -18.91 -8.04 1.64
C LYS A 25 -18.43 -7.75 3.06
N ALA A 26 -17.15 -7.93 3.37
CA ALA A 26 -16.59 -7.68 4.70
C ALA A 26 -16.54 -6.20 5.08
N TYR A 27 -16.42 -5.30 4.09
CA TYR A 27 -16.50 -3.85 4.28
C TYR A 27 -17.88 -3.42 4.80
N GLY A 28 -18.96 -3.97 4.23
CA GLY A 28 -20.34 -3.61 4.57
C GLY A 28 -21.03 -4.47 5.63
N SER A 29 -20.37 -5.50 6.17
CA SER A 29 -21.01 -6.49 7.05
C SER A 29 -20.08 -7.10 8.09
N SER A 30 -20.63 -7.89 9.02
CA SER A 30 -19.88 -8.66 10.00
C SER A 30 -19.29 -9.97 9.44
N THR A 31 -18.95 -10.02 8.14
CA THR A 31 -18.26 -11.19 7.56
C THR A 31 -16.91 -11.39 8.25
N ARG A 32 -16.60 -12.62 8.65
CA ARG A 32 -15.37 -12.95 9.38
C ARG A 32 -14.18 -12.97 8.44
N ARG A 33 -13.01 -12.66 8.99
CA ARG A 33 -11.74 -12.65 8.27
C ARG A 33 -11.41 -14.03 7.71
N GLU A 34 -11.63 -15.07 8.50
CA GLU A 34 -11.36 -16.46 8.12
C GLU A 34 -12.17 -16.86 6.88
N ASP A 35 -13.46 -16.51 6.85
CA ASP A 35 -14.35 -16.83 5.73
C ASP A 35 -13.88 -16.14 4.42
N VAL A 36 -13.42 -14.88 4.50
CA VAL A 36 -12.86 -14.18 3.33
C VAL A 36 -11.55 -14.81 2.90
N ASN A 37 -10.65 -15.12 3.84
CA ASN A 37 -9.33 -15.66 3.54
C ASN A 37 -9.38 -17.07 2.93
N GLU A 38 -10.33 -17.90 3.35
CA GLU A 38 -10.60 -19.21 2.74
C GLU A 38 -11.03 -19.09 1.27
N ASN A 39 -11.73 -18.02 0.90
CA ASN A 39 -12.19 -17.77 -0.47
C ASN A 39 -11.17 -16.98 -1.32
N LEU A 40 -10.38 -16.09 -0.72
CA LEU A 40 -9.44 -15.21 -1.40
C LEU A 40 -8.25 -15.98 -2.00
N ARG A 41 -7.89 -15.62 -3.23
CA ARG A 41 -6.75 -16.16 -4.00
C ARG A 41 -5.88 -15.00 -4.47
N LEU A 42 -4.56 -15.16 -4.35
CA LEU A 42 -3.58 -14.26 -4.94
C LEU A 42 -2.99 -14.96 -6.16
N GLU A 43 -3.37 -14.50 -7.34
CA GLU A 43 -2.94 -15.08 -8.61
C GLU A 43 -1.81 -14.24 -9.22
N LYS A 44 -0.63 -14.85 -9.40
CA LYS A 44 0.53 -14.20 -9.99
C LYS A 44 0.45 -14.28 -11.51
N HIS A 45 0.55 -13.14 -12.17
CA HIS A 45 0.61 -13.00 -13.61
C HIS A 45 1.97 -12.44 -13.99
N THR A 46 2.72 -13.19 -14.79
CA THR A 46 4.11 -12.87 -15.12
C THR A 46 4.26 -12.52 -16.59
N GLN A 47 5.17 -11.59 -16.90
CA GLN A 47 5.59 -11.28 -18.27
C GLN A 47 6.55 -12.33 -18.86
N PHE A 48 6.95 -13.30 -18.06
CA PHE A 48 7.83 -14.42 -18.39
C PHE A 48 7.18 -15.77 -18.05
N ASP A 49 7.74 -16.87 -18.56
CA ASP A 49 7.29 -18.23 -18.21
C ASP A 49 7.78 -18.62 -16.82
N SER A 50 6.94 -18.41 -15.81
CA SER A 50 7.22 -18.64 -14.39
C SER A 50 7.61 -20.10 -14.06
N ALA A 51 7.20 -21.08 -14.88
CA ALA A 51 7.54 -22.48 -14.69
C ALA A 51 8.96 -22.83 -15.19
N ALA A 52 9.52 -21.98 -16.06
CA ALA A 52 10.82 -22.19 -16.69
C ALA A 52 11.94 -21.31 -16.11
N VAL A 53 11.63 -20.42 -15.15
CA VAL A 53 12.58 -19.46 -14.58
C VAL A 53 12.89 -19.71 -13.10
N ALA A 54 14.11 -19.36 -12.72
CA ALA A 54 14.61 -19.39 -11.35
C ALA A 54 15.28 -18.05 -11.01
N VAL A 55 15.26 -17.68 -9.73
CA VAL A 55 15.95 -16.49 -9.22
C VAL A 55 17.06 -16.98 -8.29
N GLY A 56 18.30 -16.91 -8.75
CA GLY A 56 19.43 -17.53 -8.05
C GLY A 56 19.25 -19.05 -7.96
N ALA A 57 19.13 -19.57 -6.74
CA ALA A 57 18.95 -21.00 -6.46
C ALA A 57 17.50 -21.42 -6.18
N GLN A 58 16.56 -20.47 -6.15
CA GLN A 58 15.15 -20.71 -5.83
C GLN A 58 14.30 -20.73 -7.10
N SER A 59 13.21 -21.49 -7.05
CA SER A 59 12.16 -21.33 -8.08
C SER A 59 11.61 -19.90 -8.01
N TYR A 60 11.10 -19.38 -9.14
CA TYR A 60 10.47 -18.06 -9.14
C TYR A 60 9.33 -17.95 -8.11
N ALA A 61 8.47 -18.98 -8.01
CA ALA A 61 7.32 -18.95 -7.11
C ALA A 61 7.75 -18.84 -5.65
N GLU A 62 8.75 -19.62 -5.26
CA GLU A 62 9.34 -19.58 -3.92
C GLU A 62 10.04 -18.24 -3.65
N TYR A 63 10.76 -17.69 -4.63
CA TYR A 63 11.42 -16.38 -4.48
C TYR A 63 10.40 -15.28 -4.20
N VAL A 64 9.37 -15.13 -5.05
CA VAL A 64 8.37 -14.07 -4.92
C VAL A 64 7.58 -14.19 -3.62
N GLU A 65 7.17 -15.40 -3.23
CA GLU A 65 6.40 -15.60 -1.98
C GLU A 65 7.19 -15.24 -0.71
N ASN A 66 8.52 -15.22 -0.78
CA ASN A 66 9.40 -14.87 0.34
C ASN A 66 9.84 -13.40 0.35
N THR A 67 9.44 -12.59 -0.63
CA THR A 67 9.80 -11.16 -0.63
C THR A 67 8.85 -10.34 0.23
N VAL A 68 9.34 -9.20 0.74
CA VAL A 68 8.52 -8.29 1.57
C VAL A 68 7.36 -7.73 0.75
N GLU A 69 7.58 -7.46 -0.53
CA GLU A 69 6.59 -6.91 -1.45
C GLU A 69 5.35 -7.81 -1.51
N TYR A 70 5.55 -9.10 -1.78
CA TYR A 70 4.44 -10.06 -1.85
C TYR A 70 3.77 -10.25 -0.49
N GLN A 71 4.55 -10.37 0.59
CA GLN A 71 4.02 -10.53 1.94
C GLN A 71 3.22 -9.29 2.40
N PHE A 72 3.64 -8.09 2.00
CA PHE A 72 2.91 -6.86 2.27
C PHE A 72 1.58 -6.82 1.53
N VAL A 73 1.57 -7.16 0.23
CA VAL A 73 0.33 -7.28 -0.55
C VAL A 73 -0.62 -8.27 0.09
N GLU A 74 -0.10 -9.42 0.55
CA GLU A 74 -0.89 -10.42 1.27
C GLU A 74 -1.48 -9.86 2.57
N TRP A 75 -0.69 -9.15 3.38
CA TRP A 75 -1.18 -8.52 4.61
C TRP A 75 -2.28 -7.49 4.33
N VAL A 76 -2.09 -6.59 3.35
CA VAL A 76 -3.07 -5.55 3.01
C VAL A 76 -4.44 -6.16 2.69
N VAL A 77 -4.47 -7.20 1.86
CA VAL A 77 -5.72 -7.78 1.36
C VAL A 77 -6.31 -8.86 2.27
N ARG A 78 -5.53 -9.44 3.18
CA ARG A 78 -6.01 -10.50 4.10
C ARG A 78 -6.26 -10.03 5.53
N GLN A 79 -5.64 -8.94 5.95
CA GLN A 79 -5.58 -8.53 7.36
C GLN A 79 -6.03 -7.08 7.58
N LEU A 80 -5.47 -6.11 6.85
CA LEU A 80 -5.59 -4.69 7.20
C LEU A 80 -7.05 -4.19 7.32
N LEU A 81 -7.95 -4.63 6.44
CA LEU A 81 -9.38 -4.29 6.55
C LEU A 81 -9.96 -4.74 7.90
N PHE A 82 -9.57 -5.92 8.36
CA PHE A 82 -10.04 -6.49 9.62
C PHE A 82 -9.38 -5.82 10.81
N GLU A 83 -8.08 -5.54 10.75
CA GLU A 83 -7.35 -4.82 11.80
C GLU A 83 -7.97 -3.43 12.06
N ILE A 84 -8.22 -2.64 11.01
CA ILE A 84 -8.90 -1.34 11.13
C ILE A 84 -10.29 -1.50 11.76
N ARG A 85 -11.01 -2.56 11.38
CA ARG A 85 -12.38 -2.82 11.88
C ARG A 85 -12.40 -3.23 13.35
N GLU A 86 -11.49 -4.10 13.75
CA GLU A 86 -11.39 -4.68 15.09
C GLU A 86 -10.88 -3.66 16.11
N THR A 87 -10.03 -2.74 15.68
CA THR A 87 -9.49 -1.65 16.50
C THR A 87 -10.40 -0.41 16.53
N GLY A 88 -11.47 -0.40 15.73
CA GLY A 88 -12.50 0.63 15.76
C GLY A 88 -12.14 1.92 15.01
N HIS A 89 -11.14 1.87 14.11
CA HIS A 89 -10.59 3.04 13.41
C HIS A 89 -11.23 3.32 12.05
N GLN A 90 -12.35 2.67 11.70
CA GLN A 90 -12.97 2.79 10.37
C GLN A 90 -13.33 4.24 9.98
N LYS A 91 -13.61 5.11 10.96
CA LYS A 91 -13.96 6.51 10.69
C LYS A 91 -12.72 7.38 10.52
N GLU A 92 -11.73 7.16 11.35
CA GLU A 92 -10.44 7.86 11.36
C GLU A 92 -9.58 7.47 10.16
N LEU A 93 -9.75 6.26 9.63
CA LEU A 93 -9.06 5.71 8.46
C LEU A 93 -10.00 5.50 7.27
N LYS A 94 -11.10 6.25 7.20
CA LYS A 94 -12.18 5.99 6.25
C LYS A 94 -11.71 5.87 4.80
N ASP A 95 -10.86 6.79 4.34
CA ASP A 95 -10.44 6.83 2.94
C ASP A 95 -9.61 5.57 2.60
N LEU A 96 -8.71 5.16 3.49
CA LEU A 96 -7.97 3.89 3.38
C LEU A 96 -8.91 2.68 3.49
N TYR A 97 -9.78 2.65 4.49
CA TYR A 97 -10.69 1.53 4.77
C TYR A 97 -11.62 1.23 3.58
N ASP A 98 -12.10 2.28 2.91
CA ASP A 98 -12.99 2.18 1.75
C ASP A 98 -12.29 1.49 0.56
N VAL A 99 -11.05 1.89 0.25
CA VAL A 99 -10.35 1.39 -0.94
C VAL A 99 -9.83 -0.04 -0.79
N LEU A 100 -9.63 -0.54 0.43
CA LEU A 100 -9.15 -1.92 0.65
C LEU A 100 -10.07 -2.98 0.01
N SER A 101 -11.37 -2.70 -0.03
CA SER A 101 -12.34 -3.58 -0.68
C SER A 101 -12.32 -3.54 -2.21
N ALA A 102 -11.72 -2.50 -2.79
CA ALA A 102 -11.69 -2.22 -4.23
C ALA A 102 -10.39 -2.66 -4.92
N VAL A 103 -9.38 -3.11 -4.15
CA VAL A 103 -8.11 -3.63 -4.68
C VAL A 103 -8.37 -4.81 -5.63
N ASP A 104 -7.93 -4.67 -6.89
CA ASP A 104 -8.01 -5.72 -7.92
C ASP A 104 -6.66 -6.38 -8.18
N ARG A 105 -5.58 -5.58 -8.23
CA ARG A 105 -4.21 -6.08 -8.41
C ARG A 105 -3.19 -5.26 -7.63
N ALA A 106 -2.06 -5.87 -7.36
CA ALA A 106 -0.83 -5.20 -6.98
C ALA A 106 0.21 -5.38 -8.09
N GLU A 107 0.87 -4.29 -8.47
CA GLU A 107 2.06 -4.27 -9.33
C GLU A 107 3.29 -4.23 -8.43
N LEU A 108 4.22 -5.16 -8.61
CA LEU A 108 5.48 -5.17 -7.85
C LEU A 108 6.54 -4.43 -8.68
N SER A 109 7.27 -3.51 -8.05
CA SER A 109 8.22 -2.59 -8.72
C SER A 109 7.58 -1.86 -9.91
N GLY A 110 6.52 -1.11 -9.60
CA GLY A 110 5.64 -0.50 -10.58
C GLY A 110 5.86 1.00 -10.77
N ILE A 111 5.21 1.56 -11.80
CA ILE A 111 5.27 2.98 -12.12
C ILE A 111 3.86 3.57 -12.23
N VAL A 112 3.65 4.74 -11.61
CA VAL A 112 2.45 5.57 -11.81
C VAL A 112 2.78 6.74 -12.73
N GLU A 113 2.02 6.90 -13.81
CA GLU A 113 2.04 8.15 -14.58
C GLU A 113 1.27 9.23 -13.81
N VAL A 114 1.92 10.35 -13.53
CA VAL A 114 1.34 11.44 -12.73
C VAL A 114 1.25 12.73 -13.51
N THR A 115 0.18 13.48 -13.24
CA THR A 115 0.01 14.87 -13.68
C THR A 115 -0.24 15.74 -12.46
N TYR A 116 0.62 16.72 -12.23
CA TYR A 116 0.58 17.58 -11.04
C TYR A 116 0.96 19.02 -11.37
N THR A 117 0.67 19.96 -10.48
CA THR A 117 1.03 21.37 -10.68
C THR A 117 2.32 21.70 -9.97
N ALA A 118 3.31 22.20 -10.70
CA ALA A 118 4.56 22.74 -10.15
C ALA A 118 4.78 24.13 -10.75
N ASP A 119 5.12 25.12 -9.91
CA ASP A 119 5.34 26.52 -10.34
C ASP A 119 4.18 27.12 -11.17
N GLY A 120 2.95 26.70 -10.89
CA GLY A 120 1.74 27.14 -11.60
C GLY A 120 1.57 26.55 -13.00
N GLN A 121 2.38 25.54 -13.37
CA GLN A 121 2.31 24.84 -14.64
C GLN A 121 1.97 23.35 -14.43
N GLU A 122 1.16 22.80 -15.33
CA GLU A 122 0.87 21.36 -15.36
C GLU A 122 2.13 20.62 -15.83
N THR A 123 2.61 19.70 -15.01
CA THR A 123 3.77 18.83 -15.28
C THR A 123 3.30 17.39 -15.36
N ARG A 124 3.85 16.64 -16.34
CA ARG A 124 3.67 15.19 -16.44
C ARG A 124 4.99 14.50 -16.10
N SER A 125 4.92 13.49 -15.25
CA SER A 125 6.07 12.70 -14.81
C SER A 125 5.66 11.24 -14.58
N GLN A 126 6.62 10.44 -14.14
CA GLN A 126 6.44 9.08 -13.66
C GLN A 126 7.01 8.98 -12.24
N GLU A 127 6.29 8.30 -11.36
CA GLU A 127 6.75 7.99 -10.01
C GLU A 127 6.85 6.47 -9.87
N ALA A 128 7.96 5.98 -9.35
CA ALA A 128 8.20 4.56 -9.13
C ALA A 128 7.94 4.18 -7.67
N PHE A 129 7.37 3.01 -7.46
CA PHE A 129 7.12 2.46 -6.13
C PHE A 129 7.43 0.96 -6.11
N ASP A 130 7.83 0.45 -4.95
CA ASP A 130 8.04 -1.00 -4.80
C ASP A 130 6.74 -1.78 -4.94
N ILE A 131 5.60 -1.16 -4.57
CA ILE A 131 4.27 -1.76 -4.68
C ILE A 131 3.25 -0.69 -5.05
N ILE A 132 2.39 -0.99 -6.01
CA ILE A 132 1.21 -0.18 -6.31
C ILE A 132 -0.02 -1.07 -6.29
N LEU A 133 -1.02 -0.73 -5.48
CA LEU A 133 -2.33 -1.41 -5.49
C LEU A 133 -3.31 -0.61 -6.32
N TRP A 134 -3.92 -1.29 -7.29
CA TRP A 134 -4.82 -0.70 -8.27
C TRP A 134 -6.24 -1.21 -8.10
N ASP A 135 -7.21 -0.36 -8.43
CA ASP A 135 -8.57 -0.83 -8.66
C ASP A 135 -8.71 -1.51 -10.03
N ARG A 136 -9.90 -2.06 -10.28
CA ARG A 136 -10.22 -2.73 -11.55
C ARG A 136 -10.26 -1.79 -12.77
N MET A 137 -10.40 -0.49 -12.54
CA MET A 137 -10.50 0.54 -13.59
C MET A 137 -9.13 1.12 -13.95
N GLY A 138 -8.07 0.76 -13.22
CA GLY A 138 -6.71 1.24 -13.43
C GLY A 138 -6.37 2.51 -12.65
N ASN A 139 -7.13 2.83 -11.60
CA ASN A 139 -6.78 3.93 -10.68
C ASN A 139 -5.85 3.42 -9.57
N PRO A 140 -4.75 4.15 -9.26
CA PRO A 140 -3.90 3.78 -8.14
C PRO A 140 -4.65 4.09 -6.84
N LEU A 141 -4.76 3.10 -5.97
CA LEU A 141 -5.40 3.21 -4.66
C LEU A 141 -4.37 3.46 -3.58
N LEU A 142 -3.32 2.64 -3.55
CA LEU A 142 -2.28 2.65 -2.52
C LEU A 142 -0.91 2.48 -3.17
N VAL A 143 0.13 3.06 -2.56
CA VAL A 143 1.53 2.85 -2.94
C VAL A 143 2.37 2.50 -1.71
N ALA A 144 3.45 1.77 -1.90
CA ALA A 144 4.40 1.47 -0.83
C ALA A 144 5.85 1.46 -1.31
N ASN A 145 6.74 1.93 -0.44
CA ASN A 145 8.19 1.76 -0.55
C ASN A 145 8.73 0.98 0.64
N LEU A 146 9.81 0.24 0.42
CA LEU A 146 10.39 -0.70 1.38
C LEU A 146 11.79 -0.26 1.80
N ASN A 147 12.02 -0.27 3.11
CA ASN A 147 13.34 -0.43 3.70
C ASN A 147 13.57 -1.92 4.02
N ASP A 148 13.96 -2.71 3.01
CA ASP A 148 14.38 -4.10 3.20
C ASP A 148 15.86 -4.21 3.60
N SER A 149 16.23 -3.46 4.63
CA SER A 149 17.57 -3.47 5.20
C SER A 149 17.52 -3.65 6.72
N ARG A 150 18.69 -3.83 7.34
CA ARG A 150 18.81 -3.82 8.80
C ARG A 150 18.92 -2.40 9.36
N GLU A 151 19.18 -1.42 8.51
CA GLU A 151 19.27 -0.02 8.89
C GLU A 151 17.88 0.56 9.14
N ALA A 152 17.83 1.68 9.85
CA ALA A 152 16.56 2.35 10.12
C ALA A 152 15.99 2.97 8.83
N ALA A 153 14.66 3.02 8.72
CA ALA A 153 14.02 3.85 7.72
C ALA A 153 14.20 5.32 8.10
N THR A 154 14.75 6.12 7.19
CA THR A 154 15.24 7.48 7.46
C THR A 154 14.25 8.57 7.07
N ALA A 155 14.53 9.81 7.50
CA ALA A 155 13.84 11.01 7.03
C ALA A 155 13.82 11.12 5.50
N ASP A 156 14.97 10.98 4.84
CA ASP A 156 15.09 11.08 3.37
C ASP A 156 14.14 10.09 2.65
N MET A 157 14.08 8.83 3.12
CA MET A 157 13.17 7.83 2.55
C MET A 157 11.69 8.22 2.73
N MET A 158 11.36 8.86 3.85
CA MET A 158 10.01 9.36 4.11
C MET A 158 9.68 10.56 3.23
N GLU A 159 10.59 11.54 3.09
CA GLU A 159 10.43 12.72 2.24
C GLU A 159 10.25 12.34 0.77
N ASP A 160 11.02 11.37 0.29
CA ASP A 160 10.91 10.82 -1.08
C ASP A 160 9.53 10.18 -1.30
N LEU A 161 9.08 9.33 -0.36
CA LEU A 161 7.76 8.71 -0.43
C LEU A 161 6.64 9.75 -0.41
N VAL A 162 6.71 10.73 0.49
CA VAL A 162 5.72 11.81 0.59
C VAL A 162 5.66 12.58 -0.72
N THR A 163 6.80 13.03 -1.24
CA THR A 163 6.87 13.80 -2.50
C THR A 163 6.23 13.03 -3.67
N ALA A 164 6.55 11.75 -3.81
CA ALA A 164 5.99 10.92 -4.87
C ALA A 164 4.47 10.70 -4.67
N ALA A 165 4.04 10.38 -3.44
CA ALA A 165 2.63 10.16 -3.10
C ALA A 165 1.76 11.41 -3.26
N GLU A 166 2.29 12.60 -2.96
CA GLU A 166 1.59 13.87 -3.20
C GLU A 166 1.29 14.08 -4.70
N ARG A 167 2.23 13.71 -5.58
CA ARG A 167 2.04 13.81 -7.03
C ARG A 167 1.01 12.79 -7.52
N VAL A 168 1.03 11.57 -6.97
CA VAL A 168 -0.01 10.56 -7.26
C VAL A 168 -1.38 11.08 -6.83
N GLY A 169 -1.52 11.56 -5.59
CA GLY A 169 -2.78 12.05 -5.05
C GLY A 169 -3.33 13.30 -5.74
N GLN A 170 -2.47 14.13 -6.36
CA GLN A 170 -2.92 15.22 -7.23
C GLN A 170 -3.48 14.74 -8.58
N SER A 171 -3.03 13.56 -9.04
CA SER A 171 -3.41 12.99 -10.34
C SER A 171 -4.56 11.98 -10.27
N ALA A 172 -4.81 11.38 -9.10
CA ALA A 172 -5.75 10.29 -8.91
C ALA A 172 -6.67 10.52 -7.70
N ASP A 173 -7.96 10.79 -7.98
CA ASP A 173 -8.97 11.09 -6.96
C ASP A 173 -9.24 9.94 -5.97
N GLN A 174 -8.95 8.70 -6.36
CA GLN A 174 -9.18 7.50 -5.52
C GLN A 174 -7.95 7.09 -4.70
N PHE A 175 -6.84 7.82 -4.83
CA PHE A 175 -5.63 7.54 -4.06
C PHE A 175 -5.87 7.82 -2.57
N ALA A 176 -5.61 6.84 -1.72
CA ALA A 176 -6.02 6.87 -0.32
C ALA A 176 -4.92 6.58 0.68
N GLY A 177 -3.76 6.06 0.25
CA GLY A 177 -2.68 5.75 1.19
C GLY A 177 -1.31 5.56 0.57
N ALA A 178 -0.29 5.98 1.32
CA ALA A 178 1.13 5.75 1.02
C ALA A 178 1.77 5.07 2.22
N PHE A 179 2.58 4.03 1.97
CA PHE A 179 3.18 3.20 3.02
C PHE A 179 4.70 3.23 2.95
N LEU A 180 5.36 3.55 4.06
CA LEU A 180 6.76 3.20 4.24
C LEU A 180 6.83 1.94 5.10
N VAL A 181 7.41 0.88 4.57
CA VAL A 181 7.50 -0.41 5.26
C VAL A 181 8.95 -0.68 5.61
N THR A 182 9.24 -1.06 6.85
CA THR A 182 10.60 -1.36 7.30
C THR A 182 10.68 -2.74 7.91
N ARG A 183 11.74 -3.50 7.58
CA ARG A 183 12.08 -4.75 8.31
C ARG A 183 12.82 -4.48 9.63
N SER A 184 13.16 -3.22 9.89
CA SER A 184 13.92 -2.78 11.05
C SER A 184 13.03 -1.92 11.95
N PHE A 185 13.35 -0.62 12.07
CA PHE A 185 12.59 0.39 12.79
C PHE A 185 12.63 1.70 12.01
N PHE A 186 11.82 2.68 12.42
CA PHE A 186 11.87 4.06 11.92
C PHE A 186 12.81 4.89 12.79
N ASP A 187 13.69 5.67 12.18
CA ASP A 187 14.47 6.63 12.95
C ASP A 187 13.60 7.82 13.40
N PRO A 188 14.08 8.65 14.35
CA PRO A 188 13.33 9.81 14.81
C PRO A 188 13.01 10.82 13.70
N GLY A 189 13.85 10.93 12.66
CA GLY A 189 13.65 11.87 11.57
C GLY A 189 12.48 11.47 10.66
N ALA A 190 12.33 10.19 10.36
CA ALA A 190 11.17 9.67 9.62
C ALA A 190 9.84 9.95 10.36
N LEU A 191 9.86 9.81 11.69
CA LEU A 191 8.70 10.12 12.54
C LEU A 191 8.42 11.64 12.57
N GLU A 192 9.46 12.47 12.65
CA GLU A 192 9.33 13.93 12.60
C GLU A 192 8.72 14.39 11.27
N VAL A 193 9.22 13.92 10.13
CA VAL A 193 8.64 14.20 8.81
C VAL A 193 7.17 13.78 8.76
N THR A 194 6.85 12.58 9.27
CA THR A 194 5.47 12.09 9.32
C THR A 194 4.57 13.01 10.14
N GLU A 195 5.02 13.44 11.31
CA GLU A 195 4.29 14.38 12.15
C GLU A 195 4.10 15.72 11.42
N GLU A 196 5.15 16.28 10.81
CA GLU A 196 5.09 17.56 10.11
C GLU A 196 4.06 17.56 8.96
N VAL A 197 4.06 16.52 8.12
CA VAL A 197 3.21 16.47 6.93
C VAL A 197 1.77 16.07 7.24
N THR A 198 1.54 15.38 8.37
CA THR A 198 0.19 14.97 8.80
C THR A 198 -0.42 15.93 9.84
N GLN A 199 0.37 16.83 10.42
CA GLN A 199 -0.11 17.92 11.26
C GLN A 199 -0.83 18.97 10.40
N SER A 200 -2.14 18.84 10.32
CA SER A 200 -2.98 19.94 9.88
C SER A 200 -3.04 20.97 11.03
N GLY A 201 -2.55 22.20 10.78
CA GLY A 201 -2.19 23.20 11.79
C GLY A 201 -3.23 23.50 12.90
N LEU A 202 -2.80 24.23 13.95
CA LEU A 202 -3.40 24.50 15.28
C LEU A 202 -4.95 24.62 15.45
N PHE A 203 -5.75 24.67 14.38
CA PHE A 203 -7.22 24.68 14.39
C PHE A 203 -7.87 23.55 13.56
N SER A 204 -7.11 22.56 13.09
CA SER A 204 -7.65 21.48 12.29
C SER A 204 -8.66 20.66 13.08
N ARG A 205 -9.86 20.51 12.49
CA ARG A 205 -10.92 19.61 12.96
C ARG A 205 -10.91 18.28 12.22
N ASP A 206 -9.88 18.05 11.40
CA ASP A 206 -9.76 16.78 10.71
C ASP A 206 -9.53 15.68 11.74
N LYS A 207 -10.39 14.67 11.70
CA LYS A 207 -10.34 13.52 12.60
C LYS A 207 -9.60 12.34 11.98
N ARG A 208 -9.19 12.47 10.72
CA ARG A 208 -8.45 11.43 10.02
C ARG A 208 -7.06 11.28 10.64
N LYS A 209 -6.69 10.02 10.90
CA LYS A 209 -5.40 9.68 11.50
C LYS A 209 -4.31 9.67 10.42
N SER A 210 -3.15 10.25 10.74
CA SER A 210 -1.97 10.27 9.86
C SER A 210 -2.32 10.68 8.42
N PHE A 211 -2.94 11.85 8.25
CA PHE A 211 -3.56 12.25 6.98
C PHE A 211 -2.85 13.46 6.36
N VAL A 212 -2.34 13.29 5.14
CA VAL A 212 -1.72 14.36 4.35
C VAL A 212 -2.80 15.06 3.52
N ASN A 213 -2.98 16.36 3.75
CA ASN A 213 -4.00 17.16 3.06
C ASN A 213 -3.43 17.81 1.80
N LEU A 214 -3.89 17.39 0.62
CA LEU A 214 -3.51 17.99 -0.67
C LEU A 214 -4.44 19.15 -1.04
N SER A 215 -5.73 18.98 -0.78
CA SER A 215 -6.76 20.00 -1.04
C SER A 215 -7.94 19.84 -0.08
N ARG A 216 -8.98 20.66 -0.23
CA ARG A 216 -10.20 20.55 0.60
C ARG A 216 -10.93 19.20 0.47
N LYS A 217 -10.68 18.46 -0.62
CA LYS A 217 -11.39 17.20 -0.91
C LYS A 217 -10.44 16.02 -1.16
N GLN A 218 -9.14 16.25 -1.25
CA GLN A 218 -8.15 15.24 -1.61
C GLN A 218 -7.03 15.19 -0.57
N GLY A 219 -6.52 13.99 -0.36
CA GLY A 219 -5.45 13.67 0.56
C GLY A 219 -5.38 12.16 0.74
N TYR A 220 -4.42 11.70 1.53
CA TYR A 220 -4.18 10.27 1.73
C TYR A 220 -3.65 9.99 3.13
N HIS A 221 -3.79 8.75 3.58
CA HIS A 221 -3.20 8.29 4.83
C HIS A 221 -1.72 7.93 4.62
N LEU A 222 -0.83 8.61 5.36
CA LEU A 222 0.58 8.23 5.42
C LEU A 222 0.76 7.16 6.49
N CYS A 223 1.27 6.00 6.09
CA CYS A 223 1.28 4.79 6.89
C CYS A 223 2.71 4.28 7.10
N LEU A 224 3.11 4.02 8.33
CA LEU A 224 4.40 3.44 8.68
C LEU A 224 4.18 2.04 9.20
N VAL A 225 4.78 1.06 8.54
CA VAL A 225 4.58 -0.36 8.84
C VAL A 225 5.90 -1.01 9.22
N GLU A 226 5.92 -1.72 10.34
CA GLU A 226 7.03 -2.57 10.73
C GLU A 226 6.74 -4.03 10.34
N ALA A 227 7.62 -4.62 9.53
CA ALA A 227 7.57 -6.01 9.12
C ALA A 227 8.51 -6.85 10.01
N ARG A 228 7.95 -7.48 11.05
CA ARG A 228 8.70 -8.30 12.02
C ARG A 228 8.25 -9.75 11.96
N ASN A 229 9.19 -10.68 11.72
CA ASN A 229 8.91 -12.13 11.65
C ASN A 229 7.72 -12.45 10.72
N GLU A 230 7.71 -11.85 9.51
CA GLU A 230 6.65 -12.04 8.50
C GLU A 230 5.25 -11.55 8.92
N ASN A 231 5.15 -10.84 10.05
CA ASN A 231 3.95 -10.10 10.44
C ASN A 231 4.17 -8.61 10.20
N PHE A 232 3.13 -7.92 9.75
CA PHE A 232 3.13 -6.48 9.55
C PHE A 232 2.33 -5.83 10.67
N HIS A 233 2.85 -4.72 11.19
CA HIS A 233 2.17 -3.92 12.18
C HIS A 233 2.15 -2.46 11.73
N LEU A 234 0.95 -1.87 11.68
CA LEU A 234 0.79 -0.45 11.37
C LEU A 234 1.18 0.37 12.62
N ALA A 235 2.41 0.86 12.65
CA ALA A 235 2.95 1.64 13.75
C ALA A 235 2.45 3.09 13.73
N VAL A 236 2.30 3.66 12.52
CA VAL A 236 1.64 4.96 12.34
C VAL A 236 0.62 4.87 11.21
N PRO A 237 -0.64 5.24 11.43
CA PRO A 237 -1.22 5.38 12.75
C PRO A 237 -1.32 4.03 13.47
N GLU A 238 -1.04 4.00 14.77
CA GLU A 238 -1.11 2.77 15.58
C GLU A 238 -2.53 2.17 15.55
N LEU A 239 -2.60 0.86 15.23
CA LEU A 239 -3.79 0.01 15.28
C LEU A 239 -3.71 -1.00 16.43
#